data_AF-A0A3B0MSS6-F1
#
_entry.id   AF-A0A3B0MSS6-F1
#
_cell.length_a   1.000
_cell.length_b   1.000
_cell.length_c   1.000
_cell.angle_alpha   90.00
_cell.angle_beta   90.00
_cell.angle_gamma   90.00
#
_symmetry.space_group_name_H-M   'P 1'
#
loop_
_entity.id
_entity.type
_entity.pdbx_description
1 polymer ?
#
loop_
_entity_poly.entity_id
_entity_poly.type
_entity_poly.pdbx_seq_one_letter_code
_entity_poly.pdbx_strand_id
1 'polypeptide(L)'
;MYSELSPSQDRWFRFRMDWKRRRYRARAIAKARELSCVKRARWGREAILLFCTIRNERDRIDWFLKHYRDLGVDHFLFVDNGSDDGTLDTLLAQPDASVWNTPASYRASRFGLDWLNWLMLRHARGHWCVVADADELLIYPHWQTRPLRALTDWLDAQGQPILPAMMLELYPKGPLHTAHVPPGTDPLTALQWFDPGNYTIARKPLLDCLLIQGGPRARAFFADQPNRAPTLTKLPLVKWDMHNTWVNSTHSILPRHLNAVYARGAGERISGALLHTKFLPQIVDRAPMEKARAEHFGNAPVFDAYYDAVAQSPDLWCAQSARFTGWEQLEELGLISRGGWA
;
A
#
# COMPACT_ATOMS: atom_id res chain seq x y z
N MET A 1 -0.55 -13.71 -25.73
CA MET A 1 -1.94 -14.23 -25.59
C MET A 1 -1.95 -15.20 -24.42
N TYR A 2 -2.57 -14.84 -23.28
CA TYR A 2 -2.49 -15.62 -22.05
C TYR A 2 -3.49 -16.78 -22.08
N SER A 3 -3.05 -18.00 -21.77
CA SER A 3 -3.94 -19.16 -21.66
C SER A 3 -4.93 -18.97 -20.50
N GLU A 4 -6.21 -19.15 -20.80
CA GLU A 4 -7.24 -19.27 -19.76
C GLU A 4 -7.06 -20.57 -18.97
N LEU A 5 -7.34 -20.52 -17.67
CA LEU A 5 -7.34 -21.70 -16.82
C LEU A 5 -8.43 -22.66 -17.27
N SER A 6 -8.17 -23.96 -17.24
CA SER A 6 -9.24 -24.93 -17.47
C SER A 6 -10.31 -24.81 -16.36
N PRO A 7 -11.59 -25.15 -16.66
CA PRO A 7 -12.65 -25.08 -15.66
C PRO A 7 -12.35 -25.90 -14.38
N SER A 8 -11.64 -27.02 -14.50
CA SER A 8 -11.24 -27.84 -13.36
C SER A 8 -10.17 -27.18 -12.50
N GLN A 9 -9.15 -26.58 -13.13
CA GLN A 9 -8.10 -25.83 -12.42
C GLN A 9 -8.68 -24.61 -11.71
N ASP A 10 -9.58 -23.88 -12.37
CA ASP A 10 -10.17 -22.70 -11.77
C ASP A 10 -11.07 -23.05 -10.57
N ARG A 11 -11.88 -24.12 -10.66
CA ARG A 11 -12.65 -24.64 -9.51
C ARG A 11 -11.73 -25.03 -8.35
N TRP A 12 -10.62 -25.72 -8.62
CA TRP A 12 -9.65 -26.10 -7.60
C TRP A 12 -9.01 -24.88 -6.93
N PHE A 13 -8.60 -23.87 -7.71
CA PHE A 13 -8.05 -22.63 -7.16
C PHE A 13 -9.08 -21.86 -6.33
N ARG A 14 -10.34 -21.77 -6.76
CA ARG A 14 -11.43 -21.15 -5.98
C ARG A 14 -11.59 -21.85 -4.63
N PHE A 15 -11.73 -23.18 -4.64
CA PHE A 15 -11.84 -23.98 -3.42
C PHE A 15 -10.65 -23.75 -2.46
N ARG A 16 -9.41 -23.87 -2.97
CA ARG A 16 -8.20 -23.66 -2.18
C ARG A 16 -8.14 -22.25 -1.59
N MET A 17 -8.50 -21.23 -2.36
CA MET A 17 -8.50 -19.84 -1.88
C MET A 17 -9.65 -19.55 -0.92
N ASP A 18 -10.80 -20.20 -1.04
CA ASP A 18 -11.88 -20.09 -0.05
C ASP A 18 -11.46 -20.63 1.32
N TRP A 19 -10.75 -21.76 1.36
CA TRP A 19 -10.14 -22.25 2.61
C TRP A 19 -9.10 -21.29 3.17
N LYS A 20 -8.22 -20.74 2.31
CA LYS A 20 -7.23 -19.73 2.72
C LYS A 20 -7.91 -18.50 3.32
N ARG A 21 -8.99 -18.02 2.69
CA ARG A 21 -9.82 -16.89 3.15
C ARG A 21 -10.42 -17.17 4.53
N ARG A 22 -11.08 -18.33 4.70
CA ARG A 22 -11.67 -18.74 6.00
C ARG A 22 -10.61 -18.80 7.10
N ARG A 23 -9.44 -19.39 6.81
CA ARG A 23 -8.31 -19.47 7.75
C ARG A 23 -7.81 -18.09 8.17
N TYR A 24 -7.66 -17.17 7.23
CA TYR A 24 -7.21 -15.81 7.54
C TYR A 24 -8.23 -14.99 8.30
N ARG A 25 -9.53 -15.19 8.06
CA ARG A 25 -10.58 -14.59 8.89
C ARG A 25 -10.57 -15.12 10.31
N ALA A 26 -10.48 -16.44 10.49
CA ALA A 26 -10.39 -17.05 11.81
C ALA A 26 -9.16 -16.54 12.57
N ARG A 27 -8.03 -16.40 11.86
CA ARG A 27 -6.80 -15.85 12.41
C ARG A 27 -6.94 -14.37 12.78
N ALA A 28 -7.57 -13.54 11.94
CA ALA A 28 -7.85 -12.15 12.27
C ALA A 28 -8.70 -12.02 13.55
N ILE A 29 -9.74 -12.84 13.68
CA ILE A 29 -10.59 -12.89 14.89
C ILE A 29 -9.76 -13.30 16.12
N ALA A 30 -8.88 -14.30 16.00
CA ALA A 30 -7.99 -14.68 17.09
C ALA A 30 -7.02 -13.56 17.48
N LYS A 31 -6.44 -12.89 16.47
CA LYS A 31 -5.49 -11.78 16.61
C LYS A 31 -6.15 -10.49 17.11
N ALA A 32 -7.48 -10.38 17.08
CA ALA A 32 -8.21 -9.29 17.70
C ALA A 32 -7.92 -9.13 19.20
N ARG A 33 -7.57 -10.23 19.89
CA ARG A 33 -7.23 -10.25 21.32
C ARG A 33 -5.90 -9.57 21.63
N GLU A 34 -5.08 -9.30 20.62
CA GLU A 34 -3.81 -8.59 20.78
C GLU A 34 -3.99 -7.07 20.76
N LEU A 35 -5.18 -6.58 20.39
CA LEU A 35 -5.46 -5.16 20.19
C LEU A 35 -6.16 -4.55 21.41
N SER A 36 -5.58 -3.47 21.93
CA SER A 36 -6.21 -2.62 22.93
C SER A 36 -6.74 -1.35 22.26
N CYS A 37 -8.05 -1.10 22.33
CA CYS A 37 -8.63 0.13 21.81
C CYS A 37 -8.34 1.27 22.80
N VAL A 38 -7.48 2.21 22.41
CA VAL A 38 -7.06 3.35 23.25
C VAL A 38 -7.85 4.61 22.93
N LYS A 39 -8.36 4.74 21.71
CA LYS A 39 -9.27 5.81 21.29
C LYS A 39 -10.29 5.29 20.30
N ARG A 40 -11.56 5.68 20.46
CA ARG A 40 -12.61 5.41 19.49
C ARG A 40 -13.44 6.66 19.25
N ALA A 41 -13.35 7.19 18.04
CA ALA A 41 -14.23 8.23 17.53
C ALA A 41 -15.35 7.61 16.67
N ARG A 42 -16.35 8.42 16.33
CA ARG A 42 -17.53 8.01 15.54
C ARG A 42 -17.43 8.54 14.12
N TRP A 43 -17.97 7.80 13.17
CA TRP A 43 -18.06 8.18 11.76
C TRP A 43 -19.45 7.88 11.20
N GLY A 44 -19.79 8.53 10.09
CA GLY A 44 -21.07 8.36 9.39
C GLY A 44 -21.14 7.05 8.60
N ARG A 45 -22.36 6.66 8.17
CA ARG A 45 -22.59 5.42 7.40
C ARG A 45 -21.98 5.42 6.00
N GLU A 46 -21.74 6.60 5.45
CA GLU A 46 -21.16 6.81 4.11
C GLU A 46 -19.70 7.25 4.16
N ALA A 47 -19.08 7.20 5.36
CA ALA A 47 -17.70 7.60 5.56
C ALA A 47 -16.74 6.77 4.69
N ILE A 48 -15.75 7.43 4.09
CA ILE A 48 -14.57 6.79 3.52
C ILE A 48 -13.58 6.60 4.66
N LEU A 49 -13.20 5.35 4.88
CA LEU A 49 -12.35 4.95 6.00
C LEU A 49 -10.92 4.72 5.54
N LEU A 50 -9.94 5.13 6.32
CA LEU A 50 -8.55 4.72 6.09
C LEU A 50 -8.08 3.76 7.18
N PHE A 51 -7.40 2.69 6.78
CA PHE A 51 -6.79 1.70 7.68
C PHE A 51 -5.27 1.70 7.51
N CYS A 52 -4.55 1.82 8.62
CA CYS A 52 -3.08 1.83 8.61
C CYS A 52 -2.54 1.12 9.86
N THR A 53 -1.55 0.25 9.68
CA THR A 53 -0.70 -0.22 10.79
C THR A 53 0.57 0.62 10.79
N ILE A 54 0.94 1.18 11.93
CA ILE A 54 1.96 2.22 12.01
C ILE A 54 2.87 1.97 13.21
N ARG A 55 4.16 2.31 13.04
CA ARG A 55 5.12 2.37 14.13
C ARG A 55 6.21 3.37 13.81
N ASN A 56 6.46 4.30 14.73
CA ASN A 56 7.56 5.26 14.66
C ASN A 56 7.61 6.06 13.34
N GLU A 57 6.51 6.75 13.03
CA GLU A 57 6.36 7.55 11.82
C GLU A 57 6.06 9.02 12.13
N ARG A 58 6.58 9.54 13.25
CA ARG A 58 6.38 10.94 13.66
C ARG A 58 6.76 11.92 12.54
N ASP A 59 7.79 11.59 11.76
CA ASP A 59 8.27 12.41 10.65
C ASP A 59 7.27 12.53 9.48
N ARG A 60 6.40 11.52 9.29
CA ARG A 60 5.51 11.41 8.12
C ARG A 60 4.04 11.64 8.45
N ILE A 61 3.64 11.33 9.68
CA ILE A 61 2.23 11.16 10.03
C ILE A 61 1.41 12.43 9.79
N ASP A 62 1.97 13.61 10.04
CA ASP A 62 1.25 14.88 9.84
C ASP A 62 0.91 15.09 8.35
N TRP A 63 1.86 14.83 7.45
CA TRP A 63 1.62 14.93 6.01
C TRP A 63 0.70 13.82 5.51
N PHE A 64 0.88 12.59 5.99
CA PHE A 64 -0.01 11.47 5.66
C PHE A 64 -1.48 11.79 5.99
N LEU A 65 -1.74 12.28 7.20
CA LEU A 65 -3.08 12.71 7.62
C LEU A 65 -3.62 13.84 6.72
N LYS A 66 -2.78 14.86 6.45
CA LYS A 66 -3.17 15.97 5.57
C LYS A 66 -3.55 15.47 4.16
N HIS A 67 -2.69 14.68 3.53
CA HIS A 67 -2.89 14.15 2.18
C HIS A 67 -4.23 13.42 2.06
N TYR A 68 -4.51 12.49 2.98
CA TYR A 68 -5.73 11.70 2.92
C TYR A 68 -6.99 12.48 3.33
N ARG A 69 -6.89 13.49 4.21
CA ARG A 69 -7.99 14.43 4.49
C ARG A 69 -8.33 15.27 3.25
N ASP A 70 -7.31 15.79 2.57
CA ASP A 70 -7.50 16.57 1.34
C ASP A 70 -8.14 15.72 0.23
N LEU A 71 -7.83 14.42 0.18
CA LEU A 71 -8.50 13.45 -0.70
C LEU A 71 -9.95 13.15 -0.29
N GLY A 72 -10.39 13.50 0.91
CA GLY A 72 -11.75 13.25 1.41
C GLY A 72 -11.91 11.95 2.20
N VAL A 73 -10.86 11.44 2.85
CA VAL A 73 -11.00 10.43 3.91
C VAL A 73 -11.72 11.06 5.10
N ASP A 74 -12.80 10.43 5.54
CA ASP A 74 -13.65 10.94 6.62
C ASP A 74 -13.19 10.47 8.01
N HIS A 75 -12.58 9.27 8.10
CA HIS A 75 -12.17 8.69 9.38
C HIS A 75 -10.97 7.75 9.26
N PHE A 76 -10.04 7.84 10.21
CA PHE A 76 -8.82 7.04 10.25
C PHE A 76 -8.88 5.95 11.34
N LEU A 77 -8.50 4.73 10.99
CA LEU A 77 -8.37 3.58 11.88
C LEU A 77 -6.91 3.13 11.90
N PHE A 78 -6.23 3.44 13.00
CA PHE A 78 -4.83 3.11 13.20
C PHE A 78 -4.64 1.90 14.12
N VAL A 79 -3.70 1.03 13.75
CA VAL A 79 -3.07 0.09 14.67
C VAL A 79 -1.65 0.58 14.92
N ASP A 80 -1.44 1.24 16.05
CA ASP A 80 -0.12 1.59 16.54
C ASP A 80 0.57 0.34 17.11
N ASN A 81 1.71 -0.04 16.52
CA ASN A 81 2.47 -1.20 16.95
C ASN A 81 3.61 -0.80 17.90
N GLY A 82 3.25 -0.11 18.98
CA GLY A 82 4.14 0.20 20.10
C GLY A 82 5.11 1.35 19.81
N SER A 83 4.63 2.44 19.20
CA SER A 83 5.51 3.58 18.89
C SER A 83 6.08 4.23 20.15
N ASP A 84 7.29 4.76 20.04
CA ASP A 84 8.05 5.43 21.11
C ASP A 84 8.62 6.80 20.70
N ASP A 85 8.26 7.32 19.52
CA ASP A 85 8.77 8.56 18.92
C ASP A 85 7.74 9.73 18.95
N GLY A 86 6.63 9.58 19.69
CA GLY A 86 5.52 10.55 19.70
C GLY A 86 4.48 10.34 18.59
N THR A 87 4.61 9.31 17.76
CA THR A 87 3.56 8.94 16.78
C THR A 87 2.22 8.69 17.48
N LEU A 88 2.19 7.89 18.55
CA LEU A 88 0.95 7.55 19.25
C LEU A 88 0.24 8.80 19.78
N ASP A 89 0.96 9.73 20.41
CA ASP A 89 0.40 10.97 20.93
C ASP A 89 -0.21 11.83 19.80
N THR A 90 0.49 11.89 18.66
CA THR A 90 -0.02 12.58 17.47
C THR A 90 -1.36 11.99 17.02
N LEU A 91 -1.46 10.65 16.95
CA LEU A 91 -2.69 9.96 16.55
C LEU A 91 -3.83 10.17 17.55
N LEU A 92 -3.52 10.12 18.85
CA LEU A 92 -4.50 10.34 19.92
C LEU A 92 -5.04 11.77 19.92
N ALA A 93 -4.28 12.75 19.42
CA ALA A 93 -4.74 14.13 19.27
C ALA A 93 -5.74 14.33 18.10
N GLN A 94 -5.78 13.44 17.10
CA GLN A 94 -6.61 13.63 15.90
C GLN A 94 -8.10 13.32 16.16
N PRO A 95 -9.04 14.28 16.01
CA PRO A 95 -10.46 14.07 16.36
C PRO A 95 -11.16 13.01 15.49
N ASP A 96 -10.69 12.82 14.27
CA ASP A 96 -11.14 11.89 13.23
C ASP A 96 -10.35 10.57 13.22
N ALA A 97 -9.65 10.23 14.31
CA ALA A 97 -8.92 8.98 14.45
C ALA A 97 -9.49 8.05 15.54
N SER A 98 -9.57 6.77 15.20
CA SER A 98 -9.71 5.67 16.16
C SER A 98 -8.40 4.89 16.19
N VAL A 99 -7.89 4.63 17.39
CA VAL A 99 -6.54 4.09 17.59
C VAL A 99 -6.62 2.84 18.44
N TRP A 100 -5.99 1.78 17.94
CA TRP A 100 -5.68 0.57 18.68
C TRP A 100 -4.18 0.50 18.86
N ASN A 101 -3.73 0.04 20.03
CA ASN A 101 -2.33 -0.19 20.32
C ASN A 101 -2.08 -1.69 20.56
N THR A 102 -0.90 -2.17 20.17
CA THR A 102 -0.45 -3.52 20.48
C THR A 102 1.08 -3.65 20.54
N PRO A 103 1.64 -4.34 21.55
CA PRO A 103 3.05 -4.71 21.59
C PRO A 103 3.34 -6.05 20.87
N ALA A 104 2.32 -6.72 20.31
CA ALA A 104 2.51 -8.03 19.69
C ALA A 104 3.38 -7.95 18.42
N SER A 105 4.01 -9.08 18.06
CA SER A 105 4.92 -9.13 16.91
C SER A 105 4.20 -8.84 15.59
N TYR A 106 4.77 -7.89 14.84
CA TYR A 106 4.29 -7.42 13.54
C TYR A 106 4.31 -8.54 12.48
N ARG A 107 5.43 -9.24 12.33
CA ARG A 107 5.62 -10.40 11.46
C ARG A 107 4.68 -11.53 11.87
N ALA A 108 4.53 -11.77 13.17
CA ALA A 108 3.60 -12.77 13.68
C ALA A 108 2.12 -12.39 13.50
N SER A 109 1.78 -11.16 13.09
CA SER A 109 0.45 -10.72 12.64
C SER A 109 0.36 -10.57 11.11
N ARG A 110 1.31 -11.18 10.38
CA ARG A 110 1.47 -11.06 8.93
C ARG A 110 1.65 -9.61 8.50
N PHE A 111 2.54 -8.91 9.20
CA PHE A 111 2.87 -7.51 8.96
C PHE A 111 1.65 -6.61 9.18
N GLY A 112 0.98 -6.78 10.33
CA GLY A 112 -0.20 -6.02 10.72
C GLY A 112 -1.51 -6.44 10.05
N LEU A 113 -1.43 -7.25 9.00
CA LEU A 113 -2.58 -7.56 8.16
C LEU A 113 -3.69 -8.35 8.87
N ASP A 114 -3.34 -9.18 9.85
CA ASP A 114 -4.35 -9.89 10.65
C ASP A 114 -5.15 -8.91 11.53
N TRP A 115 -4.51 -7.86 12.06
CA TRP A 115 -5.16 -6.80 12.82
C TRP A 115 -6.06 -5.95 11.92
N LEU A 116 -5.55 -5.52 10.75
CA LEU A 116 -6.35 -4.75 9.79
C LEU A 116 -7.55 -5.55 9.26
N ASN A 117 -7.37 -6.83 8.91
CA ASN A 117 -8.48 -7.69 8.51
C ASN A 117 -9.58 -7.78 9.58
N TRP A 118 -9.19 -7.83 10.86
CA TRP A 118 -10.16 -7.82 11.96
C TRP A 118 -10.92 -6.50 12.04
N LEU A 119 -10.20 -5.37 12.02
CA LEU A 119 -10.84 -4.06 12.09
C LEU A 119 -11.76 -3.83 10.89
N MET A 120 -11.35 -4.20 9.69
CA MET A 120 -12.19 -4.08 8.50
C MET A 120 -13.40 -5.02 8.58
N LEU A 121 -13.24 -6.27 9.05
CA LEU A 121 -14.37 -7.17 9.31
C LEU A 121 -15.38 -6.55 10.30
N ARG A 122 -14.91 -5.82 11.30
CA ARG A 122 -15.76 -5.25 12.35
C ARG A 122 -16.40 -3.92 11.98
N HIS A 123 -15.74 -3.12 11.13
CA HIS A 123 -16.02 -1.69 10.97
C HIS A 123 -16.22 -1.23 9.51
N ALA A 124 -15.73 -1.97 8.51
CA ALA A 124 -15.66 -1.47 7.13
C ALA A 124 -16.81 -1.92 6.22
N ARG A 125 -17.77 -2.71 6.71
CA ARG A 125 -18.86 -3.25 5.86
C ARG A 125 -19.62 -2.12 5.14
N GLY A 126 -19.61 -2.15 3.80
CA GLY A 126 -20.31 -1.19 2.96
C GLY A 126 -19.57 0.13 2.75
N HIS A 127 -18.43 0.34 3.42
CA HIS A 127 -17.60 1.51 3.27
C HIS A 127 -16.58 1.33 2.13
N TRP A 128 -16.30 2.42 1.43
CA TRP A 128 -15.06 2.54 0.69
C TRP A 128 -13.91 2.74 1.67
N CYS A 129 -12.84 1.96 1.47
CA CYS A 129 -11.73 1.89 2.40
C CYS A 129 -10.41 2.12 1.67
N VAL A 130 -9.65 3.09 2.14
CA VAL A 130 -8.22 3.22 1.83
C VAL A 130 -7.43 2.33 2.79
N VAL A 131 -6.46 1.58 2.28
CA VAL A 131 -5.49 0.82 3.08
C VAL A 131 -4.10 1.14 2.57
N ALA A 132 -3.32 1.84 3.39
CA ALA A 132 -2.02 2.38 3.02
C ALA A 132 -1.05 2.34 4.20
N ASP A 133 0.22 2.11 3.92
CA ASP A 133 1.31 2.31 4.88
C ASP A 133 1.65 3.82 4.99
N ALA A 134 2.27 4.26 6.08
CA ALA A 134 2.53 5.68 6.33
C ALA A 134 3.49 6.34 5.31
N ASP A 135 4.23 5.54 4.55
CA ASP A 135 5.09 5.97 3.46
C ASP A 135 4.41 5.87 2.07
N GLU A 136 3.12 5.56 2.00
CA GLU A 136 2.35 5.39 0.77
C GLU A 136 1.28 6.48 0.60
N LEU A 137 1.41 7.33 -0.44
CA LEU A 137 0.45 8.38 -0.77
C LEU A 137 -0.32 8.01 -2.04
N LEU A 138 -1.63 7.75 -1.91
CA LEU A 138 -2.49 7.45 -3.06
C LEU A 138 -2.68 8.69 -3.94
N ILE A 139 -2.44 8.53 -5.23
CA ILE A 139 -2.88 9.47 -6.27
C ILE A 139 -3.63 8.71 -7.36
N TYR A 140 -4.47 9.43 -8.09
CA TYR A 140 -5.26 8.90 -9.20
C TYR A 140 -5.56 10.04 -10.19
N PRO A 141 -6.01 9.74 -11.41
CA PRO A 141 -6.32 10.78 -12.38
C PRO A 141 -7.29 11.82 -11.81
N HIS A 142 -6.92 13.10 -11.94
CA HIS A 142 -7.65 14.27 -11.41
C HIS A 142 -7.73 14.38 -9.87
N TRP A 143 -6.91 13.66 -9.08
CA TRP A 143 -7.01 13.63 -7.61
C TRP A 143 -6.93 15.01 -6.91
N GLN A 144 -6.25 15.99 -7.50
CA GLN A 144 -6.17 17.35 -6.92
C GLN A 144 -7.47 18.15 -7.06
N THR A 145 -8.35 17.76 -7.99
CA THR A 145 -9.58 18.52 -8.30
C THR A 145 -10.85 17.71 -8.08
N ARG A 146 -10.73 16.37 -7.97
CA ARG A 146 -11.85 15.45 -7.79
C ARG A 146 -11.57 14.58 -6.57
N PRO A 147 -12.36 14.71 -5.48
CA PRO A 147 -12.11 13.98 -4.24
C PRO A 147 -12.50 12.50 -4.35
N LEU A 148 -12.08 11.71 -3.36
CA LEU A 148 -12.34 10.27 -3.32
C LEU A 148 -13.83 9.95 -3.41
N ARG A 149 -14.70 10.74 -2.78
CA ARG A 149 -16.16 10.53 -2.85
C ARG A 149 -16.64 10.47 -4.30
N ALA A 150 -16.22 11.43 -5.14
CA ALA A 150 -16.60 11.46 -6.55
C ALA A 150 -16.06 10.24 -7.31
N LEU A 151 -14.82 9.84 -7.03
CA LEU A 151 -14.23 8.64 -7.63
C LEU A 151 -14.98 7.37 -7.20
N THR A 152 -15.31 7.25 -5.92
CA THR A 152 -15.99 6.07 -5.38
C THR A 152 -17.42 5.93 -5.89
N ASP A 153 -18.13 7.05 -6.07
CA ASP A 153 -19.47 7.07 -6.66
C ASP A 153 -19.42 6.60 -8.13
N TRP A 154 -18.42 7.05 -8.88
CA TRP A 154 -18.22 6.59 -10.26
C TRP A 154 -17.82 5.12 -10.33
N LEU A 155 -16.90 4.66 -9.46
CA LEU A 155 -16.51 3.26 -9.37
C LEU A 155 -17.71 2.36 -9.04
N ASP A 156 -18.60 2.82 -8.17
CA ASP A 156 -19.85 2.14 -7.86
C ASP A 156 -20.78 2.06 -9.07
N ALA A 157 -20.93 3.15 -9.83
CA ALA A 157 -21.68 3.14 -11.08
C ALA A 157 -21.08 2.20 -12.15
N GLN A 158 -19.76 2.02 -12.15
CA GLN A 158 -19.07 1.05 -13.02
C GLN A 158 -19.11 -0.39 -12.50
N GLY A 159 -19.64 -0.64 -11.29
CA GLY A 159 -19.58 -1.95 -10.64
C GLY A 159 -18.15 -2.43 -10.35
N GLN A 160 -17.19 -1.50 -10.22
CA GLN A 160 -15.79 -1.79 -9.96
C GLN A 160 -15.49 -1.55 -8.46
N PRO A 161 -15.40 -2.60 -7.62
CA PRO A 161 -15.26 -2.42 -6.18
C PRO A 161 -13.83 -2.10 -5.71
N ILE A 162 -12.86 -1.98 -6.61
CA ILE A 162 -11.45 -1.76 -6.28
C ILE A 162 -10.80 -0.83 -7.31
N LEU A 163 -10.04 0.14 -6.83
CA LEU A 163 -9.06 0.87 -7.64
C LEU A 163 -7.69 0.16 -7.50
N PRO A 164 -7.14 -0.43 -8.57
CA PRO A 164 -5.75 -0.86 -8.56
C PRO A 164 -4.81 0.34 -8.56
N ALA A 165 -3.65 0.16 -7.95
CA ALA A 165 -2.54 1.10 -8.10
C ALA A 165 -1.23 0.36 -8.29
N MET A 166 -0.31 1.00 -9.01
CA MET A 166 1.09 0.62 -8.92
C MET A 166 1.79 1.44 -7.85
N MET A 167 2.65 0.81 -7.07
CA MET A 167 3.57 1.48 -6.18
C MET A 167 4.69 2.12 -7.03
N LEU A 168 4.80 3.44 -6.95
CA LEU A 168 5.82 4.23 -7.63
C LEU A 168 6.85 4.68 -6.61
N GLU A 169 8.05 4.12 -6.67
CA GLU A 169 9.10 4.40 -5.69
C GLU A 169 9.84 5.68 -6.04
N LEU A 170 9.77 6.64 -5.12
CA LEU A 170 10.39 7.95 -5.27
C LEU A 170 11.70 8.03 -4.48
N TYR A 171 12.69 8.71 -5.04
CA TYR A 171 14.01 8.89 -4.47
C TYR A 171 14.57 10.30 -4.76
N PRO A 172 15.55 10.79 -3.97
CA PRO A 172 16.17 12.08 -4.23
C PRO A 172 17.17 11.98 -5.40
N LYS A 173 17.64 13.13 -5.86
CA LYS A 173 18.83 13.18 -6.73
C LYS A 173 20.08 13.27 -5.87
N GLY A 174 20.97 12.29 -6.00
CA GLY A 174 22.13 12.13 -5.13
C GLY A 174 21.93 11.07 -4.03
N PRO A 175 22.95 10.85 -3.18
CA PRO A 175 22.91 9.86 -2.12
C PRO A 175 21.73 10.05 -1.16
N LEU A 176 21.13 8.94 -0.68
CA LEU A 176 19.90 8.97 0.13
C LEU A 176 19.95 9.89 1.37
N HIS A 177 21.12 10.05 1.99
CA HIS A 177 21.30 10.90 3.18
C HIS A 177 21.30 12.41 2.87
N THR A 178 21.41 12.81 1.60
CA THR A 178 21.57 14.22 1.23
C THR A 178 20.25 14.98 1.12
N ALA A 179 19.14 14.26 0.98
CA ALA A 179 17.82 14.88 1.03
C ALA A 179 17.53 15.39 2.45
N HIS A 180 16.75 16.47 2.55
CA HIS A 180 16.22 16.94 3.83
C HIS A 180 14.75 17.25 3.66
N VAL A 181 13.92 16.64 4.49
CA VAL A 181 12.47 16.89 4.55
C VAL A 181 12.16 17.16 6.03
N PRO A 182 11.79 18.39 6.39
CA PRO A 182 11.34 18.67 7.75
C PRO A 182 10.14 17.78 8.11
N PRO A 183 10.04 17.30 9.36
CA PRO A 183 8.90 16.51 9.81
C PRO A 183 7.54 17.15 9.46
N GLY A 184 6.62 16.34 8.95
CA GLY A 184 5.26 16.77 8.61
C GLY A 184 5.13 17.61 7.33
N THR A 185 6.20 17.79 6.57
CA THR A 185 6.17 18.47 5.26
C THR A 185 5.99 17.49 4.11
N ASP A 186 5.72 18.03 2.91
CA ASP A 186 5.54 17.23 1.71
C ASP A 186 6.84 16.46 1.35
N PRO A 187 6.84 15.12 1.39
CA PRO A 187 8.01 14.32 1.05
C PRO A 187 8.42 14.48 -0.43
N LEU A 188 7.52 14.92 -1.30
CA LEU A 188 7.79 15.17 -2.72
C LEU A 188 8.70 16.38 -2.93
N THR A 189 8.92 17.21 -1.90
CA THR A 189 9.91 18.30 -1.97
C THR A 189 11.34 17.79 -2.11
N ALA A 190 11.64 16.61 -1.56
CA ALA A 190 12.95 15.96 -1.70
C ALA A 190 12.92 14.72 -2.60
N LEU A 191 11.85 13.93 -2.56
CA LEU A 191 11.72 12.70 -3.35
C LEU A 191 11.07 13.01 -4.70
N GLN A 192 11.86 13.64 -5.55
CA GLN A 192 11.39 14.18 -6.83
C GLN A 192 11.63 13.25 -8.02
N TRP A 193 12.34 12.14 -7.86
CA TRP A 193 12.80 11.31 -8.97
C TRP A 193 12.29 9.88 -8.87
N PHE A 194 12.07 9.26 -10.03
CA PHE A 194 11.60 7.89 -10.15
C PHE A 194 12.11 7.24 -11.45
N ASP A 195 12.01 5.91 -11.52
CA ASP A 195 12.30 5.16 -12.75
C ASP A 195 11.03 5.16 -13.65
N PRO A 196 11.00 5.80 -14.84
CA PRO A 196 9.85 5.71 -15.74
C PRO A 196 9.76 4.32 -16.40
N GLY A 197 10.92 3.69 -16.62
CA GLY A 197 11.34 2.42 -15.99
C GLY A 197 10.74 1.09 -16.43
N ASN A 198 11.49 0.14 -17.00
CA ASN A 198 11.98 -1.06 -16.29
C ASN A 198 11.01 -1.95 -15.48
N TYR A 199 9.69 -1.86 -15.71
CA TYR A 199 8.69 -2.71 -15.06
C TYR A 199 8.38 -3.98 -15.86
N THR A 200 8.14 -5.07 -15.14
CA THR A 200 7.70 -6.36 -15.68
C THR A 200 6.37 -6.74 -15.06
N ILE A 201 5.51 -7.38 -15.87
CA ILE A 201 4.16 -7.79 -15.46
C ILE A 201 4.03 -9.30 -15.64
N ALA A 202 3.71 -10.01 -14.56
CA ALA A 202 3.45 -11.44 -14.58
C ALA A 202 2.06 -11.74 -13.99
N ARG A 203 1.27 -12.59 -14.66
CA ARG A 203 0.01 -13.08 -14.07
C ARG A 203 0.31 -14.12 -12.99
N LYS A 204 -0.43 -14.07 -11.88
CA LYS A 204 -0.44 -15.10 -10.83
C LYS A 204 -1.79 -15.82 -10.80
N PRO A 205 -1.95 -16.93 -11.54
CA PRO A 205 -3.25 -17.56 -11.76
C PRO A 205 -3.97 -17.97 -10.47
N LEU A 206 -3.23 -18.40 -9.44
CA LEU A 206 -3.81 -18.84 -8.17
C LEU A 206 -4.63 -17.75 -7.46
N LEU A 207 -4.17 -16.50 -7.50
CA LEU A 207 -4.90 -15.35 -6.93
C LEU A 207 -5.66 -14.55 -7.98
N ASP A 208 -5.39 -14.84 -9.26
CA ASP A 208 -5.93 -14.12 -10.41
C ASP A 208 -5.55 -12.63 -10.42
N CYS A 209 -4.36 -12.32 -9.91
CA CYS A 209 -3.79 -10.97 -9.86
C CYS A 209 -2.65 -10.80 -10.88
N LEU A 210 -2.30 -9.55 -11.15
CA LEU A 210 -1.07 -9.18 -11.82
C LEU A 210 0.01 -8.85 -10.79
N LEU A 211 1.22 -9.32 -11.04
CA LEU A 211 2.42 -9.01 -10.28
C LEU A 211 3.26 -8.04 -11.11
N ILE A 212 3.38 -6.81 -10.65
CA ILE A 212 4.32 -5.81 -11.17
C ILE A 212 5.59 -5.88 -10.32
N GLN A 213 6.75 -5.94 -10.96
CA GLN A 213 8.08 -5.86 -10.34
C GLN A 213 8.97 -4.97 -11.21
N GLY A 214 9.96 -4.31 -10.61
CA GLY A 214 10.87 -3.41 -11.33
C GLY A 214 11.26 -2.23 -10.45
N GLY A 215 11.46 -1.07 -11.09
CA GLY A 215 11.77 0.17 -10.40
C GLY A 215 13.16 0.21 -9.77
N PRO A 216 13.43 1.24 -8.94
CA PRO A 216 14.76 1.50 -8.41
C PRO A 216 15.26 0.37 -7.52
N ARG A 217 14.37 -0.29 -6.75
CA ARG A 217 14.80 -1.44 -5.94
C ARG A 217 15.30 -2.58 -6.80
N ALA A 218 14.55 -2.96 -7.84
CA ALA A 218 14.97 -4.04 -8.73
C ALA A 218 16.32 -3.71 -9.38
N ARG A 219 16.47 -2.48 -9.86
CA ARG A 219 17.70 -2.00 -10.51
C ARG A 219 18.90 -1.95 -9.57
N ALA A 220 18.75 -1.39 -8.37
CA ALA A 220 19.87 -1.09 -7.48
C ALA A 220 20.23 -2.25 -6.54
N PHE A 221 19.27 -3.07 -6.12
CA PHE A 221 19.46 -4.07 -5.06
C PHE A 221 19.16 -5.50 -5.50
N PHE A 222 18.50 -5.69 -6.64
CA PHE A 222 18.12 -7.02 -7.15
C PHE A 222 18.52 -7.22 -8.62
N ALA A 223 19.57 -6.54 -9.09
CA ALA A 223 19.99 -6.58 -10.50
C ALA A 223 20.20 -8.02 -11.00
N ASP A 224 20.82 -8.87 -10.18
CA ASP A 224 21.08 -10.28 -10.52
C ASP A 224 19.86 -11.19 -10.33
N GLN A 225 18.85 -10.74 -9.57
CA GLN A 225 17.67 -11.53 -9.20
C GLN A 225 16.38 -10.69 -9.27
N PRO A 226 16.03 -10.11 -10.44
CA PRO A 226 14.93 -9.15 -10.55
C PRO A 226 13.56 -9.76 -10.19
N ASN A 227 13.41 -11.08 -10.35
CA ASN A 227 12.22 -11.82 -9.92
C ASN A 227 12.01 -11.88 -8.40
N ARG A 228 13.04 -11.54 -7.61
CA ARG A 228 12.97 -11.40 -6.14
C ARG A 228 12.74 -9.97 -5.67
N ALA A 229 12.72 -9.00 -6.59
CA ALA A 229 12.39 -7.62 -6.26
C ALA A 229 10.99 -7.52 -5.64
N PRO A 230 10.73 -6.55 -4.76
CA PRO A 230 9.43 -6.38 -4.13
C PRO A 230 8.28 -6.21 -5.14
N THR A 231 7.09 -6.65 -4.74
CA THR A 231 5.86 -6.48 -5.53
C THR A 231 5.42 -5.02 -5.51
N LEU A 232 5.11 -4.47 -6.69
CA LEU A 232 4.62 -3.10 -6.85
C LEU A 232 3.10 -3.02 -7.07
N THR A 233 2.42 -4.12 -7.39
CA THR A 233 0.94 -4.12 -7.52
C THR A 233 0.28 -3.90 -6.16
N LYS A 234 -0.58 -2.91 -6.01
CA LYS A 234 -1.34 -2.62 -4.79
C LYS A 234 -2.83 -2.43 -5.09
N LEU A 235 -3.68 -2.66 -4.10
CA LEU A 235 -5.13 -2.45 -4.15
C LEU A 235 -5.53 -1.47 -3.03
N PRO A 236 -5.13 -0.19 -3.12
CA PRO A 236 -5.23 0.73 -1.99
C PRO A 236 -6.65 1.16 -1.65
N LEU A 237 -7.57 1.17 -2.61
CA LEU A 237 -8.95 1.62 -2.39
C LEU A 237 -9.93 0.50 -2.76
N VAL A 238 -10.74 0.07 -1.80
CA VAL A 238 -11.67 -1.05 -1.94
C VAL A 238 -13.02 -0.75 -1.29
N LYS A 239 -14.11 -1.07 -1.99
CA LYS A 239 -15.44 -1.20 -1.38
C LYS A 239 -15.49 -2.49 -0.58
N TRP A 240 -15.51 -2.37 0.73
CA TRP A 240 -15.32 -3.51 1.59
C TRP A 240 -16.63 -4.26 1.86
N ASP A 241 -16.58 -5.58 1.68
CA ASP A 241 -17.63 -6.51 2.04
C ASP A 241 -17.17 -7.47 3.15
N MET A 242 -18.12 -8.00 3.94
CA MET A 242 -17.85 -8.95 5.03
C MET A 242 -17.19 -10.25 4.57
N HIS A 243 -17.23 -10.55 3.27
CA HIS A 243 -16.60 -11.70 2.65
C HIS A 243 -15.18 -11.44 2.16
N ASN A 244 -14.67 -10.21 2.28
CA ASN A 244 -13.33 -9.83 1.83
C ASN A 244 -12.26 -10.21 2.86
N THR A 245 -11.05 -10.51 2.39
CA THR A 245 -9.88 -10.76 3.27
C THR A 245 -8.58 -10.50 2.53
N TRP A 246 -7.71 -9.70 3.11
CA TRP A 246 -6.36 -9.46 2.58
C TRP A 246 -5.43 -10.68 2.73
N VAL A 247 -4.64 -10.95 1.70
CA VAL A 247 -3.77 -12.13 1.63
C VAL A 247 -2.31 -11.82 1.89
N ASN A 248 -1.76 -10.80 1.25
CA ASN A 248 -0.36 -10.43 1.37
C ASN A 248 -0.20 -8.92 1.23
N SER A 249 0.04 -8.22 2.35
CA SER A 249 -0.18 -6.78 2.46
C SER A 249 -1.50 -6.39 1.74
N THR A 250 -1.50 -5.29 1.02
CA THR A 250 -2.57 -4.83 0.11
C THR A 250 -2.30 -5.23 -1.35
N HIS A 251 -1.41 -6.19 -1.61
CA HIS A 251 -1.10 -6.64 -2.98
C HIS A 251 -2.14 -7.61 -3.58
N SER A 252 -2.95 -8.25 -2.73
CA SER A 252 -3.99 -9.18 -3.18
C SER A 252 -5.05 -9.41 -2.11
N ILE A 253 -6.27 -9.63 -2.57
CA ILE A 253 -7.47 -9.80 -1.76
C ILE A 253 -8.21 -11.08 -2.15
N LEU A 254 -9.02 -11.62 -1.25
CA LEU A 254 -9.93 -12.71 -1.53
C LEU A 254 -11.36 -12.27 -1.27
N PRO A 255 -12.35 -12.78 -2.04
CA PRO A 255 -12.24 -13.81 -3.09
C PRO A 255 -11.51 -13.39 -4.37
N ARG A 256 -10.96 -14.38 -5.11
CA ARG A 256 -9.97 -14.19 -6.19
C ARG A 256 -10.38 -13.20 -7.28
N HIS A 257 -11.66 -13.19 -7.67
CA HIS A 257 -12.17 -12.35 -8.75
C HIS A 257 -11.98 -10.85 -8.49
N LEU A 258 -11.87 -10.45 -7.22
CA LEU A 258 -11.57 -9.08 -6.82
C LEU A 258 -10.18 -8.62 -7.27
N ASN A 259 -9.25 -9.54 -7.59
CA ASN A 259 -7.95 -9.16 -8.15
C ASN A 259 -7.97 -8.96 -9.68
N ALA A 260 -9.08 -9.27 -10.36
CA ALA A 260 -9.23 -9.13 -11.81
C ALA A 260 -9.57 -7.68 -12.20
N VAL A 261 -8.75 -6.75 -11.75
CA VAL A 261 -8.98 -5.30 -11.83
C VAL A 261 -8.42 -4.66 -13.10
N TYR A 262 -7.44 -5.28 -13.74
CA TYR A 262 -6.92 -4.85 -15.03
C TYR A 262 -7.73 -5.45 -16.19
N ALA A 263 -7.92 -4.67 -17.24
CA ALA A 263 -8.61 -5.14 -18.43
C ALA A 263 -7.83 -6.29 -19.10
N ARG A 264 -8.57 -7.30 -19.57
CA ARG A 264 -8.01 -8.49 -20.26
C ARG A 264 -8.18 -8.46 -21.77
N GLY A 265 -8.81 -7.41 -22.30
CA GLY A 265 -9.09 -7.19 -23.71
C GLY A 265 -8.85 -5.72 -24.09
N ALA A 266 -9.45 -5.25 -25.18
CA ALA A 266 -9.22 -3.91 -25.75
C ALA A 266 -9.82 -2.73 -24.95
N GLY A 267 -10.28 -2.95 -23.71
CA GLY A 267 -10.80 -1.90 -22.85
C GLY A 267 -9.72 -1.34 -21.93
N GLU A 268 -9.84 -0.07 -21.57
CA GLU A 268 -8.99 0.58 -20.58
C GLU A 268 -9.75 0.72 -19.26
N ARG A 269 -9.10 0.41 -18.13
CA ARG A 269 -9.68 0.56 -16.79
C ARG A 269 -8.86 1.56 -15.99
N ILE A 270 -9.53 2.30 -15.11
CA ILE A 270 -8.84 3.25 -14.24
C ILE A 270 -7.83 2.54 -13.34
N SER A 271 -6.67 3.17 -13.16
CA SER A 271 -5.67 2.80 -12.17
C SER A 271 -5.07 4.06 -11.55
N GLY A 272 -4.58 3.93 -10.32
CA GLY A 272 -3.84 4.98 -9.61
C GLY A 272 -2.37 4.63 -9.40
N ALA A 273 -1.70 5.45 -8.62
CA ALA A 273 -0.37 5.15 -8.10
C ALA A 273 -0.34 5.35 -6.57
N LEU A 274 0.48 4.56 -5.88
CA LEU A 274 0.93 4.87 -4.53
C LEU A 274 2.32 5.46 -4.64
N LEU A 275 2.46 6.76 -4.42
CA LEU A 275 3.76 7.40 -4.32
C LEU A 275 4.43 6.89 -3.05
N HIS A 276 5.47 6.08 -3.23
CA HIS A 276 6.15 5.38 -2.17
C HIS A 276 7.38 6.15 -1.75
N THR A 277 7.30 6.73 -0.56
CA THR A 277 8.25 7.69 -0.02
C THR A 277 9.28 7.03 0.90
N LYS A 278 9.52 5.72 0.70
CA LYS A 278 10.40 4.91 1.56
C LYS A 278 11.80 5.50 1.69
N PHE A 279 12.32 6.04 0.60
CA PHE A 279 13.69 6.57 0.50
C PHE A 279 13.86 7.99 1.05
N LEU A 280 13.03 8.40 2.02
CA LEU A 280 13.38 9.57 2.84
C LEU A 280 14.68 9.30 3.61
N PRO A 281 15.46 10.34 3.95
CA PRO A 281 16.81 10.20 4.52
C PRO A 281 16.88 9.29 5.75
N GLN A 282 15.85 9.33 6.59
CA GLN A 282 15.74 8.52 7.81
C GLN A 282 15.81 7.01 7.54
N ILE A 283 15.60 6.56 6.29
CA ILE A 283 15.76 5.15 5.92
C ILE A 283 17.18 4.65 6.20
N VAL A 284 18.20 5.51 6.06
CA VAL A 284 19.61 5.14 6.28
C VAL A 284 19.83 4.81 7.75
N ASP A 285 19.34 5.65 8.66
CA ASP A 285 19.47 5.47 10.10
C ASP A 285 18.55 4.35 10.63
N ARG A 286 17.38 4.16 10.01
CA ARG A 286 16.42 3.11 10.39
C ARG A 286 16.79 1.72 9.86
N ALA A 287 17.57 1.61 8.78
CA ALA A 287 17.90 0.32 8.16
C ALA A 287 18.59 -0.67 9.13
N PRO A 288 19.60 -0.28 9.93
CA PRO A 288 20.19 -1.17 10.94
C PRO A 288 19.18 -1.63 12.00
N MET A 289 18.28 -0.74 12.43
CA MET A 289 17.23 -1.04 13.42
C MET A 289 16.22 -2.05 12.86
N GLU A 290 15.75 -1.85 11.64
CA GLU A 290 14.77 -2.74 10.98
C GLU A 290 15.37 -4.11 10.64
N LYS A 291 16.67 -4.17 10.34
CA LYS A 291 17.42 -5.42 10.23
C LYS A 291 17.47 -6.15 11.57
N ALA A 292 17.89 -5.47 12.64
CA ALA A 292 18.00 -6.06 13.98
C ALA A 292 16.66 -6.57 14.53
N ARG A 293 15.55 -5.89 14.20
CA ARG A 293 14.20 -6.30 14.63
C ARG A 293 13.71 -7.58 13.96
N ALA A 294 14.19 -7.91 12.75
CA ALA A 294 13.75 -9.08 11.99
C ALA A 294 12.22 -9.18 11.78
N GLU A 295 11.53 -8.04 11.81
CA GLU A 295 10.07 -7.89 11.64
C GLU A 295 9.70 -7.56 10.17
N HIS A 296 10.66 -7.61 9.24
CA HIS A 296 10.48 -7.22 7.83
C HIS A 296 9.95 -8.36 6.93
N PHE A 297 9.37 -7.98 5.78
CA PHE A 297 8.84 -8.90 4.79
C PHE A 297 9.96 -9.59 3.99
N GLY A 298 9.96 -10.93 3.91
CA GLY A 298 10.83 -11.69 3.01
C GLY A 298 11.71 -12.76 3.67
N ASN A 299 12.65 -13.30 2.89
CA ASN A 299 13.65 -14.25 3.37
C ASN A 299 14.85 -13.45 3.94
N ALA A 300 15.19 -13.67 5.21
CA ALA A 300 16.14 -12.85 5.96
C ALA A 300 17.46 -12.58 5.20
N PRO A 301 18.14 -13.58 4.59
CA PRO A 301 19.43 -13.32 3.92
C PRO A 301 19.35 -12.36 2.73
N VAL A 302 18.22 -12.34 2.01
CA VAL A 302 18.05 -11.48 0.83
C VAL A 302 17.74 -10.04 1.26
N PHE A 303 16.97 -9.87 2.33
CA PHE A 303 16.61 -8.53 2.83
C PHE A 303 17.69 -7.93 3.74
N ASP A 304 18.50 -8.74 4.40
CA ASP A 304 19.67 -8.28 5.14
C ASP A 304 20.66 -7.56 4.21
N ALA A 305 20.97 -8.16 3.05
CA ALA A 305 21.82 -7.53 2.03
C ALA A 305 21.21 -6.21 1.48
N TYR A 306 19.89 -6.16 1.34
CA TYR A 306 19.18 -4.94 0.95
C TYR A 306 19.34 -3.84 2.01
N TYR A 307 19.13 -4.14 3.29
CA TYR A 307 19.30 -3.15 4.36
C TYR A 307 20.75 -2.71 4.52
N ASP A 308 21.71 -3.61 4.35
CA ASP A 308 23.14 -3.28 4.36
C ASP A 308 23.50 -2.32 3.21
N ALA A 309 22.96 -2.56 2.01
CA ALA A 309 23.16 -1.68 0.86
C ALA A 309 22.50 -0.31 1.07
N VAL A 310 21.29 -0.25 1.62
CA VAL A 310 20.60 1.02 1.93
C VAL A 310 21.35 1.82 3.00
N ALA A 311 21.90 1.15 4.02
CA ALA A 311 22.68 1.80 5.07
C ALA A 311 23.97 2.47 4.54
N GLN A 312 24.48 2.03 3.39
CA GLN A 312 25.61 2.70 2.69
C GLN A 312 25.20 3.98 1.96
N SER A 313 23.92 4.36 2.01
CA SER A 313 23.37 5.58 1.41
C SER A 313 23.69 5.70 -0.10
N PRO A 314 23.22 4.75 -0.92
CA PRO A 314 23.52 4.75 -2.35
C PRO A 314 22.87 5.95 -3.05
N ASP A 315 23.45 6.35 -4.19
CA ASP A 315 22.73 7.21 -5.14
C ASP A 315 21.86 6.33 -6.03
N LEU A 316 20.54 6.47 -5.88
CA LEU A 316 19.58 5.74 -6.72
C LEU A 316 19.39 6.45 -8.07
N TRP A 317 19.71 7.75 -8.16
CA TRP A 317 19.50 8.53 -9.37
C TRP A 317 20.47 8.10 -10.48
N CYS A 318 19.94 7.98 -11.69
CA CYS A 318 20.71 7.78 -12.91
C CYS A 318 20.15 8.60 -14.09
N ALA A 319 20.83 8.59 -15.23
CA ALA A 319 20.43 9.34 -16.42
C ALA A 319 19.04 8.97 -16.98
N GLN A 320 18.53 7.78 -16.65
CA GLN A 320 17.20 7.31 -17.05
C GLN A 320 16.08 7.74 -16.08
N SER A 321 16.42 8.38 -14.95
CA SER A 321 15.43 8.81 -13.97
C SER A 321 14.61 9.98 -14.51
N ALA A 322 13.32 9.97 -14.25
CA ALA A 322 12.42 11.07 -14.56
C ALA A 322 12.09 11.85 -13.28
N ARG A 323 11.94 13.17 -13.40
CA ARG A 323 11.40 14.01 -12.32
C ARG A 323 9.88 13.84 -12.29
N PHE A 324 9.31 13.54 -11.14
CA PHE A 324 7.86 13.47 -10.93
C PHE A 324 7.23 14.87 -11.02
N THR A 325 6.24 15.03 -11.89
CA THR A 325 5.53 16.31 -12.09
C THR A 325 4.03 16.24 -11.84
N GLY A 326 3.41 15.06 -11.90
CA GLY A 326 1.97 14.92 -11.71
C GLY A 326 1.43 13.60 -12.21
N TRP A 327 0.12 13.41 -12.07
CA TRP A 327 -0.56 12.19 -12.52
C TRP A 327 -0.65 12.13 -14.05
N GLU A 328 -0.72 13.29 -14.72
CA GLU A 328 -0.76 13.42 -16.18
C GLU A 328 0.50 12.81 -16.81
N GLN A 329 1.67 13.06 -16.20
CA GLN A 329 2.94 12.47 -16.61
C GLN A 329 2.91 10.94 -16.47
N LEU A 330 2.36 10.43 -15.37
CA LEU A 330 2.28 8.97 -15.16
C LEU A 330 1.35 8.31 -16.18
N GLU A 331 0.28 9.01 -16.59
CA GLU A 331 -0.60 8.54 -17.65
C GLU A 331 0.08 8.57 -19.01
N GLU A 332 0.79 9.64 -19.36
CA GLU A 332 1.56 9.74 -20.61
C GLU A 332 2.60 8.62 -20.72
N LEU A 333 3.23 8.25 -19.60
CA LEU A 333 4.18 7.13 -19.51
C LEU A 333 3.49 5.75 -19.51
N GLY A 334 2.16 5.68 -19.47
CA GLY A 334 1.40 4.43 -19.41
C GLY A 334 1.51 3.68 -18.07
N LEU A 335 1.92 4.37 -17.00
CA LEU A 335 2.07 3.81 -15.65
C LEU A 335 0.73 3.77 -14.91
N ILE A 336 -0.13 4.77 -15.16
CA ILE A 336 -1.53 4.79 -14.72
C ILE A 336 -2.45 5.02 -15.91
N SER A 337 -3.75 4.89 -15.70
CA SER A 337 -4.76 5.12 -16.74
C SER A 337 -5.98 5.80 -16.12
N ARG A 338 -6.53 6.82 -16.80
CA ARG A 338 -7.84 7.39 -16.44
C ARG A 338 -9.00 6.47 -16.83
N GLY A 339 -8.84 5.63 -17.85
CA GLY A 339 -9.93 4.85 -18.43
C GLY A 339 -11.11 5.76 -18.80
N GLY A 340 -12.29 5.51 -18.22
CA GLY A 340 -13.49 6.33 -18.44
C GLY A 340 -13.69 7.47 -17.43
N TRP A 341 -12.73 7.73 -16.54
CA TRP A 341 -12.82 8.78 -15.53
C TRP A 341 -12.26 10.09 -16.10
N ALA A 342 -13.13 11.10 -16.24
CA ALA A 342 -12.80 12.43 -16.74
C ALA A 342 -13.46 13.48 -15.87
#